data_AF-A0A3M7NJ10-F1
#
_entry.id   AF-A0A3M7NJ10-F1
#
_cell.length_a   1.000
_cell.length_b   1.000
_cell.length_c   1.000
_cell.angle_alpha   90.00
_cell.angle_beta   90.00
_cell.angle_gamma   90.00
#
_symmetry.space_group_name_H-M   'P 1'
#
loop_
_entity.id
_entity.type
_entity.pdbx_description
1 polymer ?
#
loop_
_entity_poly.entity_id
_entity_poly.type
_entity_poly.pdbx_seq_one_letter_code
_entity_poly.pdbx_strand_id
1 'polypeptide(L)'
;MYLPTTLSMSICALASGPFTSTIGYFNPALLFGSALSVTGAALITTFKTHTPAAQWIAYQIIYGIGIGMAFQPPFLALQTVLEKPLVLAALVLLNFVQMLGGIIFLSISQNVFLDKLTDNLTQNIPNFNPAIAKQNGATDLKGLVPAEYQLQVILAYNSAIMDVFYIALSLVSVGLLAALGLEWRSIKKDDEKKG
;
A
#
# COMPACT_ATOMS: atom_id res chain seq x y z
N MET A 1 -6.77 5.26 -12.82
CA MET A 1 -5.92 4.09 -12.45
C MET A 1 -6.06 3.65 -10.99
N TYR A 2 -6.91 4.26 -10.14
CA TYR A 2 -7.07 3.87 -8.72
C TYR A 2 -8.33 3.02 -8.41
N LEU A 3 -9.26 2.96 -9.37
CA LEU A 3 -10.55 2.28 -9.22
C LEU A 3 -10.42 0.76 -8.97
N PRO A 4 -9.58 -0.01 -9.70
CA PRO A 4 -9.51 -1.45 -9.48
C PRO A 4 -8.98 -1.80 -8.09
N THR A 5 -7.92 -1.11 -7.62
CA THR A 5 -7.35 -1.33 -6.29
C THR A 5 -8.36 -1.08 -5.18
N THR A 6 -9.13 0.00 -5.26
CA THR A 6 -10.10 0.38 -4.22
C THR A 6 -11.30 -0.57 -4.18
N LEU A 7 -11.78 -1.01 -5.34
CA LEU A 7 -12.87 -1.98 -5.46
C LEU A 7 -12.45 -3.34 -4.92
N SER A 8 -11.29 -3.85 -5.35
CA SER A 8 -10.77 -5.13 -4.85
C SER A 8 -10.49 -5.08 -3.35
N MET A 9 -9.89 -4.00 -2.85
CA MET A 9 -9.65 -3.82 -1.42
C MET A 9 -10.95 -3.82 -0.62
N SER A 10 -11.97 -3.06 -1.06
CA SER A 10 -13.26 -3.00 -0.35
C SER A 10 -13.96 -4.36 -0.31
N ILE A 11 -14.02 -5.06 -1.45
CA ILE A 11 -14.66 -6.38 -1.54
C ILE A 11 -13.92 -7.40 -0.67
N CYS A 12 -12.59 -7.42 -0.72
CA CYS A 12 -11.80 -8.36 0.07
C CYS A 12 -11.75 -8.02 1.55
N ALA A 13 -11.78 -6.74 1.92
CA ALA A 13 -11.91 -6.32 3.32
C ALA A 13 -13.24 -6.81 3.91
N LEU A 14 -14.35 -6.68 3.17
CA LEU A 14 -15.65 -7.23 3.56
C LEU A 14 -15.62 -8.75 3.67
N ALA A 15 -14.94 -9.44 2.75
CA ALA A 15 -14.80 -10.90 2.77
C ALA A 15 -13.84 -11.43 3.84
N SER A 16 -12.89 -10.60 4.30
CA SER A 16 -11.86 -10.99 5.27
C SER A 16 -12.44 -11.31 6.66
N GLY A 17 -13.52 -10.61 7.07
CA GLY A 17 -14.20 -10.83 8.34
C GLY A 17 -14.82 -12.24 8.45
N PRO A 18 -15.72 -12.63 7.53
CA PRO A 18 -16.27 -13.98 7.47
C PRO A 18 -15.19 -15.06 7.32
N PHE A 19 -14.17 -14.83 6.48
CA PHE A 19 -13.09 -15.78 6.26
C PHE A 19 -12.23 -16.01 7.51
N THR A 20 -11.94 -14.95 8.27
CA THR A 20 -11.18 -15.06 9.52
C THR A 20 -12.04 -15.67 10.64
N SER A 21 -13.35 -15.40 10.61
CA SER A 21 -14.33 -15.99 11.55
C SER A 21 -14.50 -17.51 11.34
N THR A 22 -14.52 -17.99 10.09
CA THR A 22 -14.63 -19.43 9.79
C THR A 22 -13.34 -20.20 10.12
N ILE A 23 -12.17 -19.61 9.90
CA ILE A 23 -10.86 -20.23 10.20
C ILE A 23 -10.58 -20.28 11.71
N GLY A 24 -11.12 -19.34 12.49
CA GLY A 24 -10.93 -19.28 13.94
C GLY A 24 -9.57 -18.78 14.41
N TYR A 25 -8.67 -18.43 13.47
CA TYR A 25 -7.35 -17.83 13.71
C TYR A 25 -7.13 -16.66 12.75
N PHE A 26 -6.55 -15.56 13.25
CA PHE A 26 -6.26 -14.37 12.43
C PHE A 26 -4.90 -14.45 11.73
N ASN A 27 -3.95 -15.23 12.28
CA ASN A 27 -2.60 -15.39 11.74
C ASN A 27 -2.55 -15.92 10.29
N PRO A 28 -3.31 -16.96 9.89
CA PRO A 28 -3.27 -17.47 8.52
C PRO A 28 -3.74 -16.43 7.49
N ALA A 29 -4.81 -15.69 7.80
CA ALA A 29 -5.34 -14.65 6.93
C ALA A 29 -4.36 -13.47 6.82
N LEU A 30 -3.72 -13.09 7.94
CA LEU A 30 -2.73 -12.00 7.97
C LEU A 30 -1.46 -12.35 7.20
N LEU A 31 -0.92 -13.56 7.37
CA LEU A 31 0.28 -14.02 6.67
C LEU A 31 0.03 -14.15 5.17
N PHE A 32 -1.08 -14.79 4.79
CA PHE A 32 -1.45 -14.93 3.39
C PHE A 32 -1.73 -13.58 2.74
N GLY A 33 -2.49 -12.70 3.41
CA GLY A 33 -2.76 -11.34 2.94
C GLY A 33 -1.49 -10.52 2.77
N SER A 34 -0.59 -10.55 3.76
CA SER A 34 0.68 -9.82 3.71
C SER A 34 1.61 -10.34 2.61
N ALA A 35 1.70 -11.66 2.42
CA ALA A 35 2.49 -12.25 1.33
C ALA A 35 1.93 -11.85 -0.04
N LEU A 36 0.61 -11.81 -0.18
CA LEU A 36 -0.06 -11.38 -1.40
C LEU A 36 0.13 -9.88 -1.67
N SER A 37 0.12 -9.05 -0.62
CA SER A 37 0.46 -7.62 -0.70
C SER A 37 1.89 -7.39 -1.19
N VAL A 38 2.87 -8.13 -0.66
CA VAL A 38 4.27 -8.06 -1.12
C VAL A 38 4.37 -8.48 -2.58
N THR A 39 3.72 -9.57 -2.96
CA THR A 39 3.70 -10.07 -4.35
C THR A 39 3.06 -9.04 -5.30
N GLY A 40 1.91 -8.47 -4.92
CA GLY A 40 1.24 -7.43 -5.70
C GLY A 40 2.07 -6.16 -5.85
N ALA A 41 2.73 -5.72 -4.77
CA ALA A 41 3.62 -4.56 -4.81
C ALA A 41 4.84 -4.82 -5.71
N ALA A 42 5.45 -6.01 -5.66
CA ALA A 42 6.58 -6.37 -6.50
C ALA A 42 6.20 -6.47 -7.99
N LEU A 43 4.97 -6.92 -8.29
CA LEU A 43 4.46 -6.90 -9.66
C LEU A 43 4.22 -5.46 -10.16
N ILE A 44 3.73 -4.57 -9.29
CA ILE A 44 3.57 -3.14 -9.59
C ILE A 44 4.92 -2.46 -9.87
N THR A 45 6.00 -2.83 -9.17
CA THR A 45 7.36 -2.34 -9.48
C THR A 45 7.94 -2.91 -10.78
N THR A 46 7.18 -3.71 -11.54
CA THR A 46 7.58 -4.17 -12.88
C THR A 46 6.88 -3.36 -13.99
N PHE A 47 6.15 -2.30 -13.64
CA PHE A 47 5.45 -1.48 -14.64
C PHE A 47 6.40 -0.85 -15.65
N LYS A 48 6.13 -1.13 -16.92
CA LYS A 48 6.75 -0.46 -18.08
C LYS A 48 5.76 0.52 -18.71
N THR A 49 6.28 1.51 -19.42
CA THR A 49 5.50 2.53 -20.15
C THR A 49 4.47 1.96 -21.14
N HIS A 50 4.65 0.72 -21.62
CA HIS A 50 3.74 0.01 -22.54
C HIS A 50 2.98 -1.16 -21.90
N THR A 51 2.71 -1.11 -20.59
CA THR A 51 2.00 -2.22 -19.93
C THR A 51 0.53 -2.31 -20.40
N PRO A 52 0.07 -3.46 -20.91
CA PRO A 52 -1.30 -3.63 -21.39
C PRO A 52 -2.32 -3.50 -20.26
N ALA A 53 -3.55 -3.09 -20.60
CA ALA A 53 -4.55 -2.73 -19.62
C ALA A 53 -4.90 -3.84 -18.62
N ALA A 54 -5.00 -5.07 -19.13
CA ALA A 54 -5.28 -6.25 -18.34
C ALA A 54 -4.21 -6.54 -17.27
N GLN A 55 -2.93 -6.26 -17.58
CA GLN A 55 -1.81 -6.58 -16.70
C GLN A 55 -1.75 -5.63 -15.49
N TRP A 56 -1.94 -4.32 -15.70
CA TRP A 56 -1.97 -3.39 -14.57
C TRP A 56 -3.22 -3.55 -13.70
N ILE A 57 -4.36 -3.91 -14.29
CA ILE A 57 -5.57 -4.23 -13.54
C ILE A 57 -5.35 -5.50 -12.68
N ALA A 58 -4.79 -6.57 -13.25
CA ALA A 58 -4.52 -7.80 -12.52
C ALA A 58 -3.57 -7.59 -11.33
N TYR A 59 -2.49 -6.82 -11.51
CA TYR A 59 -1.54 -6.54 -10.42
C TYR A 59 -2.19 -5.74 -9.29
N GLN A 60 -3.04 -4.77 -9.63
CA GLN A 60 -3.80 -3.99 -8.67
C GLN A 60 -4.84 -4.81 -7.90
N ILE A 61 -5.48 -5.78 -8.57
CA ILE A 61 -6.41 -6.71 -7.92
C ILE A 61 -5.65 -7.56 -6.89
N ILE A 62 -4.52 -8.16 -7.27
CA ILE A 62 -3.69 -8.98 -6.36
C ILE A 62 -3.26 -8.15 -5.14
N TYR A 63 -2.75 -6.94 -5.36
CA TYR A 63 -2.35 -6.04 -4.29
C TYR A 63 -3.53 -5.65 -3.38
N GLY A 64 -4.68 -5.32 -3.97
CA GLY A 64 -5.90 -4.96 -3.24
C GLY A 64 -6.46 -6.10 -2.40
N ILE A 65 -6.44 -7.34 -2.92
CA ILE A 65 -6.84 -8.54 -2.18
C ILE A 65 -5.93 -8.71 -0.95
N GLY A 66 -4.62 -8.62 -1.14
CA GLY A 66 -3.65 -8.78 -0.05
C GLY A 66 -3.89 -7.79 1.09
N ILE A 67 -4.01 -6.50 0.74
CA ILE A 67 -4.26 -5.45 1.74
C ILE A 67 -5.62 -5.66 2.41
N GLY A 68 -6.67 -5.95 1.64
CA GLY A 68 -8.01 -6.18 2.19
C GLY A 68 -8.05 -7.34 3.20
N MET A 69 -7.34 -8.44 2.91
CA MET A 69 -7.23 -9.58 3.82
C MET A 69 -6.40 -9.28 5.06
N ALA A 70 -5.34 -8.48 4.94
CA ALA A 70 -4.48 -8.09 6.05
C ALA A 70 -5.07 -6.95 6.92
N PHE A 71 -6.16 -6.30 6.49
CA PHE A 71 -6.71 -5.13 7.15
C PHE A 71 -7.41 -5.43 8.49
N GLN A 72 -8.26 -6.46 8.52
CA GLN A 72 -9.06 -6.80 9.70
C GLN A 72 -8.31 -7.55 10.82
N PRO A 73 -7.35 -8.46 10.53
CA PRO A 73 -6.65 -9.25 11.55
C PRO A 73 -6.07 -8.48 12.75
N PRO A 74 -5.43 -7.30 12.60
CA PRO A 74 -4.89 -6.55 13.75
C PRO A 74 -5.98 -6.12 14.74
N PHE A 75 -7.16 -5.74 14.25
CA PHE A 75 -8.30 -5.38 15.09
C PHE A 75 -8.84 -6.59 15.87
N LEU A 76 -8.85 -7.77 15.25
CA LEU A 76 -9.27 -9.01 15.90
C LEU A 76 -8.21 -9.47 16.92
N ALA A 77 -6.92 -9.29 16.64
CA ALA A 77 -5.84 -9.59 17.58
C ALA A 77 -5.98 -8.79 18.88
N LEU A 78 -6.22 -7.48 18.80
CA LEU A 78 -6.43 -6.64 19.99
C LEU A 78 -7.66 -7.05 20.80
N GLN A 79 -8.75 -7.42 20.12
CA GLN A 79 -9.98 -7.88 20.78
C GLN A 79 -9.84 -9.25 21.46
N THR A 80 -8.90 -10.07 21.01
CA THR A 80 -8.69 -11.44 21.52
C THR A 80 -7.62 -11.51 22.61
N VAL A 81 -6.58 -10.68 22.53
CA VAL A 81 -5.45 -10.68 23.47
C VAL A 81 -5.72 -9.83 24.72
N LEU A 82 -6.50 -8.75 24.59
CA LEU A 82 -6.71 -7.79 25.67
C LEU A 82 -8.00 -8.02 26.47
N GLU A 83 -7.99 -7.60 27.72
CA GLU A 83 -9.19 -7.55 28.55
C GLU A 83 -10.17 -6.49 28.04
N LYS A 84 -11.48 -6.79 28.14
CA LYS A 84 -12.59 -5.91 27.68
C LYS A 84 -12.41 -4.41 27.95
N PRO A 85 -12.02 -3.95 29.17
CA PRO A 85 -11.85 -2.52 29.44
C PRO A 85 -10.71 -1.85 28.66
N LEU A 86 -9.67 -2.60 28.25
CA LEU A 86 -8.51 -2.07 27.52
C LEU A 86 -8.66 -2.14 26.00
N VAL A 87 -9.58 -2.97 25.49
CA VAL A 87 -9.80 -3.17 24.04
C VAL A 87 -10.06 -1.84 23.32
N LEU A 88 -10.96 -1.00 23.85
CA LEU A 88 -11.30 0.28 23.20
C LEU A 88 -10.08 1.21 23.12
N ALA A 89 -9.31 1.33 24.20
CA ALA A 89 -8.11 2.16 24.23
C ALA A 89 -7.07 1.66 23.21
N ALA A 90 -6.88 0.35 23.11
CA ALA A 90 -5.95 -0.24 22.14
C ALA A 90 -6.40 -0.07 20.69
N LEU A 91 -7.69 -0.17 20.39
CA LEU A 91 -8.22 0.05 19.04
C LEU A 91 -8.06 1.52 18.60
N VAL A 92 -8.23 2.45 19.52
CA VAL A 92 -7.97 3.88 19.27
C VAL A 92 -6.48 4.11 19.00
N LEU A 93 -5.60 3.53 19.82
CA LEU A 93 -4.15 3.61 19.61
C LEU A 93 -3.73 3.01 18.27
N LEU A 94 -4.29 1.86 17.89
CA LEU A 94 -4.04 1.22 16.61
C LEU A 94 -4.44 2.12 15.42
N ASN A 95 -5.61 2.75 15.49
CA ASN A 95 -6.03 3.71 14.47
C ASN A 95 -5.10 4.92 14.42
N PHE A 96 -4.72 5.46 15.57
CA PHE A 96 -3.81 6.58 15.66
C PHE A 96 -2.46 6.27 14.99
N VAL A 97 -1.86 5.13 15.30
CA VAL A 97 -0.59 4.69 14.70
C VAL A 97 -0.74 4.47 13.19
N GLN A 98 -1.86 3.88 12.73
CA GLN A 98 -2.13 3.71 11.29
C GLN A 98 -2.23 5.05 10.56
N MET A 99 -2.97 6.02 11.11
CA MET A 99 -3.11 7.35 10.50
C MET A 99 -1.77 8.10 10.50
N LEU A 100 -1.04 8.06 11.61
CA LEU A 100 0.27 8.68 11.74
C LEU A 100 1.26 8.09 10.73
N GLY A 101 1.36 6.75 10.66
CA GLY A 101 2.19 6.06 9.68
C GLY A 101 1.79 6.42 8.25
N GLY A 102 0.49 6.41 7.95
CA GLY A 102 -0.03 6.79 6.63
C GLY A 102 0.39 8.21 6.22
N ILE A 103 0.30 9.18 7.12
CA ILE A 103 0.69 10.57 6.83
C ILE A 103 2.21 10.68 6.64
N ILE A 104 3.02 10.07 7.52
CA ILE A 104 4.49 10.13 7.43
C ILE A 104 4.98 9.55 6.10
N PHE A 105 4.54 8.33 5.76
CA PHE A 105 4.98 7.68 4.52
C PHE A 105 4.42 8.34 3.27
N LEU A 106 3.24 8.95 3.33
CA LEU A 106 2.71 9.77 2.25
C LEU A 106 3.59 10.99 2.00
N SER A 107 3.99 11.71 3.05
CA SER A 107 4.89 12.87 2.93
C SER A 107 6.27 12.49 2.40
N ILE A 108 6.85 11.36 2.86
CA ILE A 108 8.12 10.84 2.33
C ILE A 108 7.98 10.51 0.85
N SER A 109 6.92 9.79 0.47
CA SER A 109 6.66 9.39 -0.92
C SER A 109 6.50 10.61 -1.83
N GLN A 110 5.78 11.64 -1.37
CA GLN A 110 5.59 12.88 -2.12
C GLN A 110 6.90 13.65 -2.30
N ASN A 111 7.73 13.76 -1.25
CA ASN A 111 9.03 14.42 -1.35
C ASN A 111 9.97 13.68 -2.30
N VAL A 112 10.10 12.36 -2.15
CA VAL A 112 10.92 11.53 -3.04
C VAL A 112 10.44 11.65 -4.48
N PHE A 113 9.14 11.61 -4.71
CA PHE A 113 8.57 11.78 -6.05
C PHE A 113 8.94 13.14 -6.66
N LEU A 114 8.76 14.23 -5.92
CA LEU A 114 9.05 15.58 -6.41
C LEU A 114 10.55 15.81 -6.66
N ASP A 115 11.40 15.34 -5.76
CA ASP A 115 12.85 15.46 -5.89
C ASP A 115 13.33 14.65 -7.11
N LYS A 116 12.91 13.39 -7.23
CA LYS A 116 13.27 12.54 -8.38
C LYS A 116 12.71 13.05 -9.69
N LEU A 117 11.50 13.58 -9.71
CA LEU A 117 10.94 14.20 -10.91
C LEU A 117 11.75 15.42 -11.32
N THR A 118 12.11 16.28 -10.37
CA THR A 118 12.89 17.50 -10.62
C THR A 118 14.30 17.16 -11.12
N ASP A 119 14.97 16.19 -10.49
CA ASP A 119 16.31 15.72 -10.87
C ASP A 119 16.30 15.13 -12.29
N ASN A 120 15.35 14.25 -12.59
CA ASN A 120 15.26 13.65 -13.92
C ASN A 120 14.94 14.68 -15.02
N LEU A 121 14.10 15.68 -14.74
CA LEU A 121 13.76 16.71 -15.73
C LEU A 121 14.92 17.68 -15.97
N THR A 122 15.63 18.09 -14.93
CA THR A 122 16.77 19.02 -15.05
C THR A 122 17.98 18.39 -15.75
N GLN A 123 18.18 17.07 -15.61
CA GLN A 123 19.24 16.36 -16.32
C GLN A 123 18.96 16.12 -17.80
N ASN A 124 17.69 15.90 -18.16
CA ASN A 124 17.32 15.51 -19.53
C ASN A 124 16.88 16.70 -20.40
N ILE A 125 16.39 17.79 -19.81
CA ILE A 125 15.88 18.97 -20.53
C ILE A 125 16.78 20.19 -20.26
N PRO A 126 17.49 20.71 -21.28
CA PRO A 126 18.31 21.91 -21.15
C PRO A 126 17.47 23.12 -20.70
N ASN A 127 17.98 23.91 -19.76
CA ASN A 127 17.33 25.12 -19.22
C ASN A 127 15.94 24.90 -18.58
N PHE A 128 15.64 23.69 -18.12
CA PHE A 128 14.37 23.42 -17.43
C PHE A 128 14.30 24.15 -16.08
N ASN A 129 13.21 24.88 -15.85
CA ASN A 129 12.97 25.55 -14.57
C ASN A 129 12.37 24.54 -13.55
N PRO A 130 13.11 24.16 -12.49
CA PRO A 130 12.66 23.17 -11.51
C PRO A 130 11.41 23.61 -10.73
N ALA A 131 11.10 24.91 -10.67
CA ALA A 131 9.89 25.42 -10.03
C ALA A 131 8.62 24.91 -10.73
N ILE A 132 8.67 24.69 -12.05
CA ILE A 132 7.51 24.24 -12.84
C ILE A 132 7.13 22.80 -12.44
N ALA A 133 8.12 21.93 -12.18
CA ALA A 133 7.88 20.56 -11.74
C ALA A 133 7.27 20.49 -10.33
N LYS A 134 7.72 21.37 -9.42
CA LYS A 134 7.22 21.44 -8.05
C LYS A 134 5.80 22.02 -7.96
N GLN A 135 5.43 22.90 -8.89
CA GLN A 135 4.17 23.66 -8.82
C GLN A 135 3.02 23.03 -9.60
N ASN A 136 3.28 22.40 -10.75
CA ASN A 136 2.22 21.93 -11.66
C ASN A 136 1.99 20.41 -11.63
N GLY A 137 2.77 19.65 -10.86
CA GLY A 137 2.74 18.18 -10.93
C GLY A 137 3.00 17.67 -12.36
N ALA A 138 2.78 16.39 -12.62
CA ALA A 138 3.20 15.80 -13.90
C ALA A 138 2.23 15.93 -15.06
N THR A 139 0.94 16.09 -14.77
CA THR A 139 -0.11 16.09 -15.79
C THR A 139 -0.04 17.35 -16.67
N ASP A 140 0.28 18.50 -16.07
CA ASP A 140 0.43 19.77 -16.78
C ASP A 140 1.82 19.94 -17.41
N LEU A 141 2.85 19.24 -16.91
CA LEU A 141 4.21 19.32 -17.46
C LEU A 141 4.29 18.89 -18.93
N LYS A 142 3.45 17.96 -19.37
CA LYS A 142 3.45 17.53 -20.78
C LYS A 142 3.00 18.64 -21.74
N GLY A 143 2.11 19.53 -21.29
CA GLY A 143 1.60 20.65 -22.08
C GLY A 143 2.49 21.89 -22.04
N LEU A 144 3.37 21.99 -21.03
CA LEU A 144 4.24 23.14 -20.79
C LEU A 144 5.62 23.04 -21.46
N VAL A 145 5.95 21.87 -22.03
CA VAL A 145 7.26 21.58 -22.60
C VAL A 145 7.12 21.30 -24.11
N PRO A 146 8.06 21.76 -24.96
CA PRO A 146 8.06 21.47 -26.40
C PRO A 146 7.90 19.98 -26.71
N ALA A 147 7.25 19.68 -27.84
CA ALA A 147 6.90 18.31 -28.26
C ALA A 147 8.09 17.33 -28.26
N GLU A 148 9.30 17.84 -28.53
CA GLU A 148 10.55 17.08 -28.55
C GLU A 148 10.95 16.49 -27.18
N TYR A 149 10.54 17.10 -26.07
CA TYR A 149 10.89 16.65 -24.72
C TYR A 149 9.72 15.94 -24.00
N GLN A 150 8.53 15.85 -24.62
CA GLN A 150 7.37 15.21 -23.99
C GLN A 150 7.62 13.74 -23.61
N LEU A 151 8.37 13.02 -24.43
CA LEU A 151 8.78 11.65 -24.12
C LEU A 151 9.67 11.60 -22.87
N GLN A 152 10.58 12.57 -22.72
CA GLN A 152 11.48 12.64 -21.57
C GLN A 152 10.72 12.99 -20.29
N VAL A 153 9.69 13.85 -20.36
CA VAL A 153 8.79 14.13 -19.23
C VAL A 153 8.07 12.86 -18.79
N ILE A 154 7.56 12.06 -19.73
CA ILE A 154 6.88 10.79 -19.43
C ILE A 154 7.84 9.78 -18.78
N LEU A 155 9.07 9.67 -19.29
CA LEU A 155 10.08 8.78 -18.72
C LEU A 155 10.55 9.21 -17.33
N ALA A 156 10.81 10.51 -17.14
CA ALA A 156 11.16 11.09 -15.84
C ALA A 156 10.05 10.85 -14.79
N TYR A 157 8.80 11.03 -15.20
CA TYR A 157 7.65 10.74 -14.35
C TYR A 157 7.52 9.27 -14.00
N ASN A 158 7.66 8.38 -14.98
CA ASN A 158 7.61 6.95 -14.74
C ASN A 158 8.73 6.54 -13.77
N SER A 159 9.96 7.02 -13.96
CA SER A 159 11.06 6.75 -13.03
C SER A 159 10.76 7.22 -11.60
N ALA A 160 10.26 8.46 -11.45
CA ALA A 160 9.95 9.00 -10.13
C ALA A 160 8.82 8.24 -9.41
N ILE A 161 7.79 7.79 -10.16
CA ILE A 161 6.73 6.93 -9.61
C ILE A 161 7.26 5.57 -9.17
N MET A 162 8.19 4.99 -9.94
CA MET A 162 8.76 3.68 -9.62
C MET A 162 9.52 3.71 -8.29
N ASP A 163 10.23 4.80 -7.99
CA ASP A 163 10.86 5.02 -6.68
C ASP A 163 9.83 5.01 -5.53
N VAL A 164 8.66 5.63 -5.74
CA VAL A 164 7.56 5.58 -4.77
C VAL A 164 7.03 4.15 -4.59
N PHE A 165 6.91 3.39 -5.68
CA PHE A 165 6.47 1.99 -5.58
C PHE A 165 7.48 1.11 -4.83
N TYR A 166 8.79 1.39 -4.91
CA TYR A 166 9.79 0.71 -4.08
C TYR A 166 9.65 1.04 -2.59
N ILE A 167 9.27 2.26 -2.23
CA ILE A 167 8.95 2.63 -0.84
C ILE A 167 7.74 1.81 -0.35
N ALA A 168 6.68 1.72 -1.16
CA ALA A 168 5.50 0.93 -0.83
C ALA A 168 5.83 -0.56 -0.67
N LEU A 169 6.62 -1.13 -1.58
CA LEU A 169 7.11 -2.52 -1.52
C LEU A 169 7.91 -2.78 -0.24
N SER A 170 8.78 -1.85 0.14
CA SER A 170 9.57 -1.96 1.37
C SER A 170 8.66 -1.98 2.60
N LEU A 171 7.64 -1.13 2.64
CA LEU A 171 6.71 -1.04 3.77
C LEU A 171 5.87 -2.32 3.92
N VAL A 172 5.34 -2.87 2.83
CA VAL A 172 4.58 -4.14 2.91
C VAL A 172 5.47 -5.33 3.25
N SER A 173 6.75 -5.28 2.86
CA SER A 173 7.73 -6.32 3.21
C SER A 173 8.05 -6.31 4.71
N VAL A 174 8.23 -5.12 5.29
CA VAL A 174 8.38 -4.96 6.76
C VAL A 174 7.10 -5.40 7.47
N GLY A 175 5.93 -5.10 6.92
CA GLY A 175 4.64 -5.57 7.43
C GLY A 175 4.53 -7.10 7.46
N LEU A 176 4.99 -7.79 6.42
CA LEU A 176 5.05 -9.25 6.39
C LEU A 176 6.01 -9.80 7.46
N LEU A 177 7.17 -9.18 7.66
CA LEU A 177 8.11 -9.59 8.71
C LEU A 177 7.49 -9.40 10.11
N ALA A 178 6.78 -8.29 10.33
CA ALA A 178 6.05 -8.06 11.57
C ALA A 178 4.93 -9.09 11.77
N ALA A 179 4.23 -9.48 10.70
CA ALA A 179 3.20 -10.51 10.73
C ALA A 179 3.75 -11.90 11.11
N LEU A 180 4.97 -12.23 10.69
CA LEU A 180 5.66 -13.47 11.10
C LEU A 180 6.00 -13.49 12.60
N GLY A 181 6.21 -12.33 13.21
CA GLY A 181 6.49 -12.19 14.64
C GLY A 181 5.26 -12.24 15.56
N LEU A 182 4.04 -12.27 15.01
CA LEU A 182 2.81 -12.31 15.82
C LEU A 182 2.55 -13.70 16.40
N GLU A 183 2.30 -13.76 17.71
CA GLU A 183 1.89 -14.99 18.39
C GLU A 183 0.60 -15.56 17.79
N TRP A 184 0.58 -16.88 17.60
CA TRP A 184 -0.60 -17.59 17.13
C TRP A 184 -1.59 -17.73 18.27
N ARG A 185 -2.58 -16.83 18.31
CA ARG A 185 -3.69 -16.91 19.27
C ARG A 185 -5.01 -17.26 18.60
N SER A 186 -5.73 -18.19 19.21
CA SER A 186 -7.08 -18.58 18.79
C SER A 186 -8.06 -17.45 19.05
N ILE A 187 -8.92 -17.16 18.06
CA ILE A 187 -10.05 -16.22 18.19
C ILE A 187 -11.22 -16.90 18.90
N LYS A 188 -11.30 -18.24 18.84
CA LYS A 188 -12.28 -18.99 19.64
C LYS A 188 -11.84 -18.88 21.10
N LYS A 189 -12.59 -18.11 21.88
CA LYS A 189 -12.58 -18.22 23.34
C LYS A 189 -12.85 -19.69 23.68
N ASP A 190 -12.10 -20.22 24.63
CA ASP A 190 -12.43 -21.47 25.30
C ASP A 190 -13.90 -21.41 25.77
N ASP A 191 -14.78 -22.12 25.05
CA ASP A 191 -16.11 -22.49 25.55
C ASP A 191 -16.04 -23.68 26.52
N GLU A 192 -14.86 -24.02 27.05
CA GLU A 192 -14.69 -25.12 27.99
C GLU A 192 -13.88 -24.69 29.21
N LYS A 193 -14.60 -24.20 30.24
CA LYS A 193 -14.48 -24.64 31.65
C LYS A 193 -15.33 -23.76 32.57
N LYS A 194 -16.64 -24.01 32.56
CA LYS A 194 -17.50 -23.91 33.74
C LYS A 194 -18.48 -25.09 33.72
N GLY A 195 -17.93 -26.27 34.00
CA GLY A 195 -18.66 -27.35 34.65
C GLY A 195 -18.55 -27.17 36.17
#